data_AF-A0A4Q1HIG9-F1
#
_entry.id   AF-A0A4Q1HIG9-F1
#
_cell.length_a   1.000
_cell.length_b   1.000
_cell.length_c   1.000
_cell.angle_alpha   90.00
_cell.angle_beta   90.00
_cell.angle_gamma   90.00
#
_symmetry.space_group_name_H-M   'P 1'
#
loop_
_entity.id
_entity.type
_entity.pdbx_description
1 polymer ?
#
loop_
_entity_poly.entity_id
_entity_poly.type
_entity_poly.pdbx_seq_one_letter_code
_entity_poly.pdbx_strand_id
1 'polypeptide(L)'
;MSEFQPVRTKADLDTLDDDDIVAGYMHGLNGGDEPGSDKSRSFWHGWRNGMVDSRRAEPDSAQGELARELVGIGLECVFGSFGVELH
;
A
#
# COMPACT_ATOMS: atom_id res chain seq x y z
N MET A 1 19.92 -12.69 5.86
CA MET A 1 18.93 -12.47 4.80
C MET A 1 17.80 -11.71 5.47
N SER A 2 17.60 -10.43 5.14
CA SER A 2 16.54 -9.67 5.80
C SER A 2 15.21 -10.15 5.23
N GLU A 3 14.39 -10.77 6.07
CA GLU A 3 13.01 -11.08 5.71
C GLU A 3 12.32 -9.78 5.29
N PHE A 4 11.51 -9.84 4.24
CA PHE A 4 10.71 -8.69 3.83
C PHE A 4 9.88 -8.20 5.02
N GLN A 5 10.05 -6.94 5.40
CA GLN A 5 9.29 -6.33 6.48
C GLN A 5 8.09 -5.57 5.90
N PRO A 6 6.85 -6.09 6.03
CA PRO A 6 5.69 -5.48 5.41
C PRO A 6 5.38 -4.11 6.05
N VAL A 7 4.91 -3.21 5.20
CA VAL A 7 4.54 -1.83 5.54
C VAL A 7 3.18 -1.85 6.22
N ARG A 8 3.07 -1.21 7.38
CA ARG A 8 1.86 -1.23 8.21
C ARG A 8 1.31 0.14 8.55
N THR A 9 2.13 1.19 8.44
CA THR A 9 1.75 2.56 8.85
C THR A 9 1.99 3.57 7.75
N LYS A 10 1.32 4.72 7.81
CA LYS A 10 1.49 5.79 6.82
C LYS A 10 2.90 6.36 6.89
N ALA A 11 3.41 6.60 8.10
CA ALA A 11 4.76 7.14 8.28
C ALA A 11 5.82 6.22 7.65
N ASP A 12 5.58 4.90 7.67
CA ASP A 12 6.44 3.91 7.06
C ASP A 12 6.29 3.89 5.52
N LEU A 13 5.07 4.03 5.02
CA LEU A 13 4.78 4.21 3.58
C LEU A 13 5.47 5.46 3.01
N ASP A 14 5.44 6.57 3.74
CA ASP A 14 6.04 7.85 3.32
C ASP A 14 7.58 7.80 3.21
N THR A 15 8.23 6.74 3.73
CA THR A 15 9.69 6.54 3.58
C THR A 15 10.08 5.78 2.31
N LEU A 16 9.11 5.24 1.58
CA LEU A 16 9.35 4.43 0.40
C LEU A 16 9.57 5.30 -0.85
N ASP A 17 10.18 4.67 -1.84
CA ASP A 17 10.41 5.28 -3.15
C ASP A 17 9.20 5.00 -4.05
N ASP A 18 8.46 6.06 -4.39
CA ASP A 18 7.26 6.00 -5.21
C ASP A 18 7.51 5.37 -6.59
N ASP A 19 8.64 5.67 -7.23
CA ASP A 19 8.95 5.14 -8.57
C ASP A 19 9.12 3.62 -8.51
N ASP A 20 9.74 3.12 -7.44
CA ASP A 20 9.97 1.70 -7.25
C ASP A 20 8.70 0.97 -6.76
N ILE A 21 7.82 1.65 -6.01
CA ILE A 21 6.45 1.16 -5.74
C ILE A 21 5.70 0.97 -7.05
N VAL A 22 5.73 1.96 -7.95
CA VAL A 22 5.03 1.87 -9.24
C VAL A 22 5.60 0.74 -10.10
N ALA A 23 6.92 0.60 -10.16
CA ALA A 23 7.57 -0.50 -10.87
C ALA A 23 7.13 -1.87 -10.32
N GLY A 24 7.14 -2.02 -8.99
CA GLY A 24 6.67 -3.23 -8.31
C GLY A 24 5.20 -3.52 -8.60
N TYR A 25 4.34 -2.49 -8.49
CA TYR A 25 2.90 -2.59 -8.75
C TYR A 25 2.61 -3.11 -10.14
N MET A 26 3.25 -2.51 -11.16
CA MET A 26 3.09 -2.96 -12.55
C MET A 26 3.60 -4.39 -12.75
N HIS A 27 4.66 -4.79 -12.05
CA HIS A 27 5.14 -6.18 -12.11
C HIS A 27 4.09 -7.15 -11.55
N GLY A 28 3.54 -6.88 -10.37
CA GLY A 28 2.52 -7.73 -9.73
C GLY A 28 1.21 -7.74 -10.49
N LEU A 29 0.77 -6.60 -11.00
CA LEU A 29 -0.46 -6.47 -11.79
C LEU A 29 -0.42 -7.35 -13.06
N ASN A 30 0.76 -7.44 -13.68
CA ASN A 30 0.99 -8.29 -14.85
C ASN A 30 1.19 -9.79 -14.49
N GLY A 31 1.16 -10.14 -13.20
CA GLY A 31 1.39 -11.51 -12.72
C GLY A 31 2.86 -11.94 -12.76
N GLY A 32 3.78 -10.98 -12.61
CA GLY A 32 5.20 -11.26 -12.47
C GLY A 32 5.52 -12.09 -11.23
N ASP A 33 6.63 -12.83 -11.29
CA ASP A 33 7.07 -13.72 -10.22
C ASP A 33 7.34 -12.98 -8.91
N GLU A 34 7.41 -13.74 -7.81
CA GLU A 34 7.74 -13.20 -6.49
C GLU A 34 9.09 -12.45 -6.55
N PRO A 35 9.16 -11.20 -6.05
CA PRO A 35 10.39 -10.42 -6.10
C PRO A 35 11.53 -11.12 -5.35
N GLY A 36 12.75 -11.00 -5.85
CA GLY A 36 13.92 -11.52 -5.15
C GLY A 36 14.33 -10.66 -3.95
N SER A 37 15.30 -11.14 -3.18
CA SER A 37 15.93 -10.38 -2.09
C SER A 37 16.80 -9.21 -2.56
N ASP A 38 17.04 -9.10 -3.86
CA ASP A 38 17.69 -7.98 -4.54
C ASP A 38 16.74 -6.79 -4.77
N LYS A 39 15.43 -6.98 -4.56
CA LYS A 39 14.43 -5.93 -4.75
C LYS A 39 14.24 -5.13 -3.47
N SER A 40 13.99 -3.83 -3.65
CA SER A 40 13.77 -2.94 -2.51
C SER A 40 12.45 -3.25 -1.81
N ARG A 41 12.31 -2.71 -0.60
CA ARG A 41 11.07 -2.78 0.16
C ARG A 41 9.91 -2.06 -0.56
N SER A 42 10.20 -0.96 -1.27
CA SER A 42 9.25 -0.18 -2.07
C SER A 42 8.67 -1.06 -3.19
N PHE A 43 9.54 -1.76 -3.92
CA PHE A 43 9.14 -2.68 -4.98
C PHE A 43 8.26 -3.81 -4.46
N TRP A 44 8.65 -4.43 -3.33
CA TRP A 44 7.84 -5.46 -2.68
C TRP A 44 6.46 -4.96 -2.28
N HIS A 45 6.37 -3.74 -1.72
CA HIS A 45 5.09 -3.14 -1.37
C HIS A 45 4.19 -2.98 -2.60
N GLY A 46 4.73 -2.42 -3.68
CA GLY A 46 4.02 -2.27 -4.96
C GLY A 46 3.54 -3.61 -5.52
N TRP A 47 4.44 -4.59 -5.64
CA TRP A 47 4.12 -5.91 -6.19
C TRP A 47 2.98 -6.60 -5.44
N ARG A 48 3.00 -6.55 -4.10
CA ARG A 48 1.93 -7.11 -3.28
C ARG A 48 0.58 -6.46 -3.54
N ASN A 49 0.53 -5.14 -3.70
CA ASN A 49 -0.70 -4.44 -4.06
C ASN A 49 -1.17 -4.84 -5.47
N GLY A 50 -0.26 -4.93 -6.45
CA GLY A 50 -0.60 -5.37 -7.80
C GLY A 50 -1.13 -6.81 -7.87
N MET A 51 -0.60 -7.72 -7.04
CA MET A 51 -1.09 -9.10 -6.95
C MET A 51 -2.51 -9.19 -6.35
N VAL A 52 -2.82 -8.35 -5.37
CA VAL A 52 -4.17 -8.26 -4.80
C VAL A 52 -5.16 -7.65 -5.80
N ASP A 53 -4.79 -6.53 -6.43
CA ASP A 53 -5.65 -5.83 -7.39
C ASP A 53 -5.92 -6.66 -8.65
N SER A 54 -4.96 -7.48 -9.09
CA SER A 54 -5.14 -8.45 -10.17
C SER A 54 -5.88 -9.73 -9.75
N ARG A 55 -6.33 -9.82 -8.48
CA ARG A 55 -7.01 -10.97 -7.88
C ARG A 55 -6.21 -12.26 -7.91
N ARG A 56 -4.87 -12.14 -7.87
CA ARG A 56 -3.93 -13.27 -7.81
C ARG A 56 -3.48 -13.60 -6.39
N ALA A 57 -3.70 -12.67 -5.45
CA ALA A 57 -3.46 -12.85 -4.04
C ALA A 57 -4.59 -12.21 -3.21
N GLU A 58 -4.72 -12.66 -1.97
CA GLU A 58 -5.59 -12.02 -0.98
C GLU A 58 -4.79 -11.01 -0.16
N PRO A 59 -5.40 -9.90 0.28
CA PRO A 59 -4.73 -8.93 1.15
C PRO A 59 -4.42 -9.56 2.52
N ASP A 60 -3.22 -9.29 3.05
CA ASP A 60 -2.84 -9.73 4.40
C ASP A 60 -3.22 -8.71 5.49
N SER A 61 -2.94 -9.07 6.75
CA SER A 61 -3.22 -8.19 7.89
C SER A 61 -2.45 -6.87 7.82
N ALA A 62 -1.23 -6.85 7.28
CA ALA A 62 -0.41 -5.65 7.17
C ALA A 62 -1.00 -4.65 6.16
N GLN A 63 -1.45 -5.12 4.99
CA GLN A 63 -2.18 -4.29 4.02
C GLN A 63 -3.50 -3.77 4.62
N GLY A 64 -4.19 -4.60 5.40
CA GLY A 64 -5.40 -4.19 6.12
C GLY A 64 -5.16 -3.16 7.23
N GLU A 65 -4.03 -3.24 7.95
CA GLU A 65 -3.63 -2.27 8.97
C GLU A 65 -3.32 -0.91 8.32
N LEU A 66 -2.51 -0.91 7.25
CA LEU A 66 -2.18 0.30 6.49
C LEU A 66 -3.45 0.96 5.90
N ALA A 67 -4.35 0.16 5.31
CA ALA A 67 -5.59 0.67 4.74
C ALA A 67 -6.48 1.34 5.81
N ARG A 68 -6.56 0.77 7.02
CA ARG A 68 -7.30 1.38 8.14
C ARG A 68 -6.70 2.72 8.56
N GLU A 69 -5.38 2.82 8.62
CA GLU A 69 -4.71 4.07 8.97
C GLU A 69 -4.96 5.15 7.89
N LEU A 70 -4.82 4.81 6.61
CA LEU A 70 -5.08 5.74 5.50
C LEU A 70 -6.55 6.18 5.41
N VAL A 71 -7.51 5.27 5.58
CA VAL A 71 -8.95 5.59 5.57
C VAL A 71 -9.36 6.36 6.83
N GLY A 72 -8.76 6.04 8.00
CA GLY A 72 -8.95 6.80 9.24
C GLY A 72 -8.53 8.26 9.10
N ILE A 73 -7.43 8.53 8.41
CA ILE A 73 -6.99 9.88 8.03
C ILE A 73 -7.93 10.51 6.98
N GLY A 74 -8.53 9.70 6.11
CA GLY A 74 -9.52 10.13 5.12
C GLY A 74 -10.84 10.61 5.74
N LEU A 75 -11.27 10.05 6.87
CA LEU A 75 -12.49 10.51 7.55
C LEU A 75 -12.33 11.93 8.15
N GLU A 76 -11.16 12.33 8.61
CA GLU A 76 -10.92 13.72 9.04
C GLU A 76 -10.98 14.70 7.85
N CYS A 77 -10.51 14.29 6.66
CA CYS A 77 -10.63 15.12 5.45
C CYS A 77 -12.06 15.18 4.88
N VAL A 78 -12.84 14.10 4.98
CA VAL A 78 -14.21 14.07 4.43
C VAL A 78 -15.22 14.77 5.36
N PHE A 79 -15.01 14.76 6.68
CA PHE A 79 -15.86 15.49 7.62
C PHE A 79 -15.42 16.95 7.89
N GLY A 80 -14.22 17.35 7.49
CA GLY A 80 -13.73 18.73 7.61
C GLY A 80 -14.25 19.73 6.56
N SER A 81 -15.07 19.31 5.59
CA SER A 81 -15.62 20.19 4.53
C SER A 81 -17.15 20.30 4.51
N PHE A 82 -17.88 19.65 5.42
CA PHE A 82 -19.33 19.85 5.55
C PHE A 82 -19.68 20.59 6.84
N GLY A 83 -19.12 21.79 6.99
CA GLY A 83 -19.74 22.84 7.79
C GLY A 83 -20.68 23.64 6.90
N VAL A 84 -21.95 23.23 6.80
CA VAL A 84 -23.05 24.15 6.48
C VAL A 84 -24.27 23.76 7.32
N GLU A 85 -24.64 24.67 8.21
CA GLU A 85 -25.88 24.71 9.01
C GLU A 85 -27.11 24.32 8.19
N LEU A 86 -27.90 23.39 8.74
CA LEU A 86 -29.32 23.31 8.42
C LEU A 86 -30.07 24.14 9.48
N HIS A 87 -30.57 25.29 9.03
CA HIS A 87 -31.56 26.12 9.71
C HIS A 87 -32.97 25.54 9.50
#